data_AF-A0A0A1YY41-F1
#
_entry.id   AF-A0A0A1YY41-F1
#
_cell.length_a   1.000
_cell.length_b   1.000
_cell.length_c   1.000
_cell.angle_alpha   90.00
_cell.angle_beta   90.00
_cell.angle_gamma   90.00
#
_symmetry.space_group_name_H-M   'P 1'
#
loop_
_entity.id
_entity.type
_entity.pdbx_description
1 polymer ?
#
loop_
_entity_poly.entity_id
_entity_poly.type
_entity_poly.pdbx_seq_one_letter_code
_entity_poly.pdbx_strand_id
1 'polypeptide(L)'
;MIGLIPNFYAAFSALNHLPSRSQAQATRPQATGIDQCPAPRDIQSKPYTDPDLPAPYGEGYQYTATTNGKAWTGQTAATQDDYLAAEYELKAEAINERNGKIHCDYGGKRLIKNGEVADPYLRLTTLK
;
A
#
# COMPACT_ATOMS: atom_id res chain seq x y z
N MET A 1 33.67 -18.32 -57.14
CA MET A 1 33.28 -19.12 -55.96
C MET A 1 34.50 -19.84 -55.43
N ILE A 2 34.55 -20.01 -54.11
CA ILE A 2 35.64 -20.57 -53.28
C ILE A 2 36.70 -19.52 -52.92
N GLY A 3 36.54 -19.00 -51.70
CA GLY A 3 37.47 -18.09 -51.06
C GLY A 3 38.63 -18.82 -50.39
N LEU A 4 39.69 -18.06 -50.13
CA LEU A 4 40.81 -18.43 -49.28
C LEU A 4 41.18 -17.21 -48.41
N ILE A 5 41.36 -17.53 -47.14
CA ILE A 5 41.55 -16.67 -45.96
C ILE A 5 42.86 -15.89 -46.05
N PRO A 6 42.93 -14.69 -45.43
CA PRO A 6 44.15 -14.31 -44.74
C PRO A 6 43.91 -14.17 -43.24
N ASN A 7 44.73 -14.93 -42.55
CA ASN A 7 44.97 -14.95 -41.13
C ASN A 7 45.65 -13.64 -40.73
N PHE A 8 45.00 -12.80 -39.93
CA PHE A 8 45.66 -11.67 -39.29
C PHE A 8 45.58 -11.84 -37.78
N TYR A 9 46.61 -12.50 -37.25
CA TYR A 9 47.05 -12.27 -35.88
C TYR A 9 47.50 -10.81 -35.78
N ALA A 10 46.76 -10.00 -35.05
CA ALA A 10 47.25 -8.74 -34.52
C ALA A 10 47.16 -8.84 -32.99
N ALA A 11 48.28 -9.20 -32.38
CA ALA A 11 48.52 -9.04 -30.96
C ALA A 11 48.99 -7.59 -30.73
N PHE A 12 48.25 -6.80 -29.96
CA PHE A 12 48.82 -5.70 -29.18
C PHE A 12 48.08 -5.58 -27.85
N SER A 13 48.80 -5.94 -26.79
CA SER A 13 48.45 -5.71 -25.40
C SER A 13 48.56 -4.22 -25.08
N ALA A 14 47.55 -3.65 -24.43
CA ALA A 14 47.72 -2.43 -23.63
C ALA A 14 46.74 -2.40 -22.45
N LEU A 15 47.33 -2.66 -21.29
CA LEU A 15 46.93 -2.33 -19.92
C LEU A 15 45.83 -1.25 -19.80
N ASN A 16 44.69 -1.64 -19.22
CA ASN A 16 44.05 -0.89 -18.14
C ASN A 16 43.09 -1.82 -17.39
N HIS A 17 43.63 -2.47 -16.35
CA HIS A 17 42.82 -3.10 -15.32
C HIS A 17 42.16 -2.01 -14.48
N LEU A 18 40.90 -1.71 -14.78
CA LEU A 18 39.99 -1.10 -13.82
C LEU A 18 38.91 -2.12 -13.48
N PRO A 19 38.87 -2.68 -12.25
CA PRO A 19 37.68 -3.32 -11.76
C PRO A 19 36.73 -2.21 -11.32
N SER A 20 35.97 -1.63 -12.24
CA SER A 20 34.82 -0.79 -11.86
C SER A 20 33.67 -1.68 -11.41
N ARG A 21 33.87 -2.29 -10.25
CA ARG A 21 32.82 -2.80 -9.37
C ARG A 21 32.10 -1.59 -8.79
N SER A 22 31.18 -1.03 -9.56
CA SER A 22 30.05 -0.27 -9.04
C SER A 22 28.84 -1.03 -9.53
N GLN A 23 28.42 -2.09 -8.81
CA GLN A 23 27.26 -1.95 -7.93
C GLN A 23 26.36 -0.84 -8.45
N ALA A 24 25.70 -1.08 -9.58
CA ALA A 24 24.41 -0.46 -9.82
C ALA A 24 23.59 -0.88 -8.60
N GLN A 25 23.53 0.03 -7.64
CA GLN A 25 22.66 -0.03 -6.49
C GLN A 25 21.33 -0.52 -7.04
N ALA A 26 20.94 -1.73 -6.66
CA ALA A 26 19.57 -2.15 -6.83
C ALA A 26 18.77 -1.13 -6.04
N THR A 27 18.29 -0.08 -6.72
CA THR A 27 17.33 0.86 -6.19
C THR A 27 16.22 -0.05 -5.70
N ARG A 28 16.06 -0.16 -4.37
CA ARG A 28 14.90 -0.83 -3.81
C ARG A 28 13.71 -0.24 -4.56
N PRO A 29 12.82 -1.06 -5.16
CA PRO A 29 11.65 -0.51 -5.82
C PRO A 29 11.00 0.43 -4.81
N GLN A 30 10.96 1.72 -5.14
CA GLN A 30 10.15 2.63 -4.36
C GLN A 30 8.74 2.08 -4.49
N ALA A 31 8.08 1.81 -3.37
CA ALA A 31 6.72 1.32 -3.36
C ALA A 31 5.85 2.36 -4.08
N THR A 32 5.50 2.14 -5.34
CA THR A 32 4.73 3.07 -6.16
C THR A 32 3.37 2.45 -6.38
N GLY A 33 2.42 2.75 -5.49
CA GLY A 33 1.05 2.27 -5.60
C GLY A 33 0.44 1.86 -4.27
N ILE A 34 -0.54 0.95 -4.38
CA ILE A 34 -1.33 0.38 -3.28
C ILE A 34 -0.44 -0.30 -2.21
N ASP A 35 0.79 -0.68 -2.56
CA ASP A 35 1.79 -1.29 -1.68
C ASP A 35 2.32 -0.35 -0.58
N GLN A 36 2.05 0.96 -0.68
CA GLN A 36 2.29 1.89 0.42
C GLN A 36 1.23 1.82 1.52
N CYS A 37 0.06 1.29 1.21
CA CYS A 37 -1.05 1.18 2.14
C CYS A 37 -0.77 0.09 3.18
N PRO A 38 -1.12 0.33 4.46
CA PRO A 38 -1.13 -0.72 5.47
C PRO A 38 -1.87 -1.96 4.97
N ALA A 39 -1.30 -3.15 5.15
CA ALA A 39 -2.06 -4.36 4.89
C ALA A 39 -3.21 -4.44 5.92
N PRO A 40 -4.42 -4.91 5.56
CA PRO A 40 -5.55 -5.00 6.49
C PRO A 40 -5.22 -5.69 7.83
N ARG A 41 -4.39 -6.73 7.80
CA ARG A 41 -3.91 -7.45 8.99
C ARG A 41 -3.01 -6.62 9.93
N ASP A 42 -2.41 -5.55 9.42
CA ASP A 42 -1.52 -4.65 10.16
C ASP A 42 -2.27 -3.41 10.68
N ILE A 43 -3.56 -3.27 10.35
CA ILE A 43 -4.45 -2.23 10.85
C ILE A 43 -5.04 -2.71 12.18
N GLN A 44 -5.08 -1.81 13.16
CA GLN A 44 -5.73 -2.01 14.43
C GLN A 44 -7.02 -1.20 14.47
N SER A 45 -8.10 -1.79 14.97
CA SER A 45 -9.38 -1.14 15.20
C SER A 45 -9.66 -1.03 16.70
N LYS A 46 -10.47 -0.04 17.07
CA LYS A 46 -11.11 0.05 18.38
C LYS A 46 -12.47 0.72 18.23
N PRO A 47 -13.47 0.37 19.06
CA PRO A 47 -14.73 1.09 19.09
C PRO A 47 -14.49 2.59 19.34
N TYR A 48 -15.28 3.43 18.67
CA TYR A 48 -15.24 4.88 18.77
C TYR A 48 -16.66 5.43 18.70
N THR A 49 -16.93 6.42 19.54
CA THR A 49 -18.18 7.19 19.50
C THR A 49 -17.83 8.65 19.29
N ASP A 50 -18.32 9.24 18.21
CA ASP A 50 -18.21 10.67 17.97
C ASP A 50 -19.10 11.42 18.97
N PRO A 51 -18.53 12.25 19.87
CA PRO A 51 -19.31 12.97 20.88
C PRO A 51 -20.26 14.01 20.31
N ASP A 52 -20.03 14.45 19.06
CA ASP A 52 -20.83 15.49 18.40
C ASP A 52 -22.03 14.90 17.64
N LEU A 53 -22.14 13.57 17.55
CA LEU A 53 -23.21 12.87 16.84
C LEU A 53 -24.03 11.97 17.77
N PRO A 54 -25.37 12.03 17.72
CA PRO A 54 -26.20 11.14 18.52
C PRO A 54 -26.09 9.69 18.01
N ALA A 55 -26.32 8.73 18.90
CA ALA A 55 -26.43 7.33 18.53
C ALA A 55 -27.62 7.09 17.57
N PRO A 56 -27.52 6.15 16.62
CA PRO A 56 -26.34 5.32 16.33
C PRO A 56 -25.33 5.99 15.38
N TYR A 57 -25.61 7.23 14.91
CA TYR A 57 -24.82 7.88 13.86
C TYR A 57 -23.38 8.19 14.28
N GLY A 58 -23.13 8.43 15.56
CA GLY A 58 -21.79 8.61 16.11
C GLY A 58 -21.04 7.32 16.39
N GLU A 59 -21.70 6.16 16.37
CA GLU A 59 -21.09 4.88 16.74
C GLU A 59 -20.34 4.25 15.55
N GLY A 60 -19.14 3.74 15.83
CA GLY A 60 -18.34 3.03 14.85
C GLY A 60 -16.97 2.68 15.41
N TYR A 61 -15.94 2.81 14.57
CA TYR A 61 -14.59 2.36 14.88
C TYR A 61 -13.54 3.37 14.45
N GLN A 62 -12.50 3.50 15.26
CA GLN A 62 -11.27 4.19 14.90
C GLN A 62 -10.21 3.16 14.51
N TYR A 63 -9.47 3.47 13.45
CA TYR A 63 -8.46 2.61 12.87
C TYR A 63 -7.10 3.29 12.90
N THR A 64 -6.06 2.53 13.25
CA THR A 64 -4.67 3.00 13.25
C THR A 64 -3.74 1.95 12.67
N ALA A 65 -2.71 2.39 11.95
CA ALA A 65 -1.68 1.50 11.44
C ALA A 65 -0.34 2.23 11.34
N THR A 66 0.76 1.47 11.28
CA THR A 66 2.09 2.02 10.98
C THR A 66 2.75 1.16 9.91
N THR A 67 3.08 1.78 8.78
CA THR A 67 3.67 1.09 7.62
C THR A 67 4.61 2.05 6.91
N ASN A 68 5.78 1.56 6.46
CA ASN A 68 6.78 2.37 5.76
C ASN A 68 7.19 3.66 6.52
N GLY A 69 7.25 3.58 7.85
CA GLY A 69 7.61 4.71 8.71
C GLY A 69 6.56 5.82 8.80
N LYS A 70 5.35 5.59 8.28
CA LYS A 70 4.21 6.51 8.34
C LYS A 70 3.15 5.97 9.28
N ALA A 71 2.62 6.85 10.14
CA ALA A 71 1.44 6.57 10.94
C ALA A 71 0.17 6.92 10.15
N TRP A 72 -0.84 6.06 10.25
CA TRP A 72 -2.10 6.16 9.54
C TRP A 72 -3.27 6.16 10.51
N THR A 73 -4.30 6.95 10.22
CA THR A 73 -5.56 6.98 10.98
C THR A 73 -6.77 6.99 10.06
N GLY A 74 -7.86 6.37 10.49
CA GLY A 74 -9.17 6.43 9.84
C GLY A 74 -10.29 6.20 10.84
N GLN A 75 -11.52 6.50 10.44
CA GLN A 75 -12.71 6.30 11.27
C GLN A 75 -13.87 5.88 10.37
N THR A 76 -14.75 5.04 10.92
CA THR A 76 -16.08 4.78 10.39
C THR A 76 -17.10 5.15 11.46
N ALA A 77 -18.28 5.60 11.03
CA ALA A 77 -19.38 5.98 11.90
C ALA A 77 -20.69 5.45 11.30
N ALA A 78 -21.78 5.50 12.09
CA ALA A 78 -23.07 4.92 11.74
C ALA A 78 -23.00 3.42 11.38
N THR A 79 -22.12 2.66 12.05
CA THR A 79 -21.97 1.22 11.82
C THR A 79 -21.61 0.50 13.12
N GLN A 80 -22.14 -0.71 13.29
CA GLN A 80 -21.76 -1.61 14.39
C GLN A 80 -20.63 -2.57 13.99
N ASP A 81 -20.30 -2.60 12.70
CA ASP A 81 -19.34 -3.55 12.13
C ASP A 81 -17.92 -3.00 12.15
N ASP A 82 -17.00 -3.82 12.66
CA ASP A 82 -15.58 -3.64 12.41
C ASP A 82 -15.24 -4.22 11.04
N TYR A 83 -14.88 -3.35 10.10
CA TYR A 83 -14.58 -3.74 8.72
C TYR A 83 -13.26 -4.51 8.58
N LEU A 84 -12.47 -4.67 9.64
CA LEU A 84 -11.34 -5.60 9.67
C LEU A 84 -11.76 -7.07 9.87
N ALA A 85 -13.03 -7.34 10.18
CA ALA A 85 -13.52 -8.72 10.26
C ALA A 85 -13.32 -9.46 8.93
N ALA A 86 -12.86 -10.71 9.01
CA ALA A 86 -12.40 -11.47 7.84
C ALA A 86 -13.49 -11.67 6.76
N GLU A 87 -14.75 -11.71 7.15
CA GLU A 87 -15.91 -11.85 6.25
C GLU A 87 -16.07 -10.70 5.25
N TYR A 88 -15.57 -9.52 5.61
CA TYR A 88 -15.60 -8.34 4.75
C TYR A 88 -14.48 -8.34 3.71
N GLU A 89 -13.51 -9.26 3.79
CA GLU A 89 -12.44 -9.42 2.80
C GLU A 89 -11.79 -8.09 2.39
N LEU A 90 -11.56 -7.20 3.37
CA LEU A 90 -11.11 -5.82 3.14
C LEU A 90 -9.78 -5.81 2.39
N LYS A 91 -9.68 -4.96 1.36
CA LYS A 91 -8.47 -4.79 0.54
C LYS A 91 -8.28 -3.33 0.17
N ALA A 92 -7.02 -2.92 0.03
CA ALA A 92 -6.72 -1.59 -0.48
C ALA A 92 -7.05 -1.54 -2.00
N GLU A 93 -7.78 -0.51 -2.40
CA GLU A 93 -8.27 -0.33 -3.78
C GLU A 93 -7.64 0.87 -4.47
N ALA A 94 -7.34 1.93 -3.72
CA ALA A 94 -6.72 3.12 -4.28
C ALA A 94 -5.81 3.82 -3.27
N ILE A 95 -4.81 4.52 -3.81
CA ILE A 95 -3.98 5.46 -3.07
C ILE A 95 -4.13 6.83 -3.73
N ASN A 96 -4.37 7.85 -2.91
CA ASN A 96 -4.63 9.21 -3.39
C ASN A 96 -3.89 10.21 -2.51
N GLU A 97 -3.27 11.22 -3.10
CA GLU A 97 -2.72 12.35 -2.35
C GLU A 97 -3.67 13.55 -2.44
N ARG A 98 -4.07 14.10 -1.29
CA ARG A 98 -4.85 15.34 -1.21
C ARG A 98 -4.34 16.21 -0.06
N ASN A 99 -4.15 17.50 -0.33
CA ASN A 99 -3.71 18.48 0.67
C ASN A 99 -2.41 18.08 1.40
N GLY A 100 -1.47 17.46 0.68
CA GLY A 100 -0.20 16.97 1.22
C GLY A 100 -0.34 15.79 2.19
N LYS A 101 -1.49 15.12 2.22
CA LYS A 101 -1.71 13.87 2.94
C LYS A 101 -1.97 12.75 1.95
N ILE A 102 -1.37 11.59 2.22
CA ILE A 102 -1.65 10.36 1.50
C ILE A 102 -2.85 9.67 2.14
N HIS A 103 -3.78 9.22 1.31
CA HIS A 103 -4.97 8.47 1.64
C HIS A 103 -4.90 7.09 0.99
N CYS A 104 -5.26 6.06 1.76
CA CYS A 104 -5.47 4.70 1.28
C CYS A 104 -6.95 4.38 1.44
N ASP A 105 -7.59 4.10 0.32
CA ASP A 105 -9.00 3.72 0.23
C ASP A 105 -9.09 2.21 0.15
N TYR A 106 -9.88 1.61 1.04
CA TYR A 106 -10.11 0.19 1.15
C TYR A 106 -11.58 -0.09 0.88
N GLY A 107 -11.82 -1.11 0.06
CA GLY A 107 -13.14 -1.67 -0.20
C GLY A 107 -13.20 -3.09 0.32
N GLY A 108 -14.37 -3.48 0.82
CA GLY A 108 -14.67 -4.85 1.22
C GLY A 108 -15.79 -5.46 0.40
N LYS A 109 -16.04 -6.73 0.66
CA LYS A 109 -17.19 -7.45 0.17
C LYS A 109 -18.45 -6.94 0.86
N ARG A 110 -19.41 -6.52 0.05
CA ARG A 110 -20.76 -6.19 0.51
C ARG A 110 -21.45 -7.45 1.06
N LEU A 111 -21.97 -7.36 2.28
CA LEU A 111 -22.72 -8.43 2.94
C LEU A 111 -24.15 -7.97 3.26
N ILE A 112 -25.08 -8.92 3.33
CA ILE A 112 -26.44 -8.70 3.81
C ILE A 112 -26.66 -9.63 4.99
N LYS A 113 -26.93 -9.07 6.17
CA LYS A 113 -27.14 -9.81 7.42
C LYS A 113 -28.47 -9.37 8.02
N ASN A 114 -29.40 -10.30 8.22
CA ASN A 114 -30.70 -10.01 8.85
C ASN A 114 -31.49 -8.84 8.22
N GLY A 115 -31.33 -8.62 6.90
CA GLY A 115 -31.97 -7.51 6.18
C GLY A 115 -31.19 -6.20 6.20
N GLU A 116 -30.10 -6.11 6.96
CA GLU A 116 -29.18 -4.98 6.97
C GLU A 116 -28.07 -5.18 5.93
N VAL A 117 -27.67 -4.09 5.27
CA VAL A 117 -26.60 -4.08 4.27
C VAL A 117 -25.35 -3.50 4.92
N ALA A 118 -24.28 -4.28 4.92
CA ALA A 118 -22.94 -3.80 5.23
C ALA A 118 -22.16 -3.65 3.93
N ASP A 119 -21.73 -2.43 3.62
CA ASP A 119 -20.90 -2.11 2.44
C ASP A 119 -19.58 -1.48 2.93
N PRO A 120 -18.55 -2.32 3.18
CA PRO A 120 -17.35 -1.87 3.87
C PRO A 120 -16.54 -0.89 3.03
N TYR A 121 -16.33 0.29 3.59
CA TYR A 121 -15.42 1.29 3.06
C TYR A 121 -14.62 1.89 4.21
N LEU A 122 -13.30 1.85 4.08
CA LEU A 122 -12.37 2.43 5.04
C LEU A 122 -11.39 3.34 4.30
N ARG A 123 -11.18 4.56 4.80
CA ARG A 123 -10.12 5.45 4.35
C ARG A 123 -9.13 5.68 5.49
N LEU A 124 -7.89 5.26 5.27
CA LEU A 124 -6.77 5.63 6.15
C LEU A 124 -6.02 6.82 5.59
N THR A 125 -5.65 7.76 6.45
CA THR A 125 -4.92 8.98 6.11
C THR A 125 -3.64 9.07 6.92
N THR A 126 -2.55 9.45 6.27
CA THR A 126 -1.28 9.72 6.95
C THR A 126 -1.39 10.87 7.96
N LEU A 127 -0.77 10.67 9.13
CA LEU A 127 -0.51 11.75 10.08
C LEU A 127 0.69 12.58 9.59
N LYS A 128 0.63 13.89 9.81
CA LYS A 128 1.71 14.83 9.45
C LYS A 128 2.91 14.66 10.37
#